data_AF-A0A1H1KC50-F1
#
_entry.id   AF-A0A1H1KC50-F1
#
_cell.length_a   1.000
_cell.length_b   1.000
_cell.length_c   1.000
_cell.angle_alpha   90.00
_cell.angle_beta   90.00
_cell.angle_gamma   90.00
#
_symmetry.space_group_name_H-M   'P 1'
#
loop_
_entity.id
_entity.type
_entity.pdbx_description
1 polymer ?
#
loop_
_entity_poly.entity_id
_entity_poly.type
_entity_poly.pdbx_seq_one_letter_code
_entity_poly.pdbx_strand_id
1 'polypeptide(L)'
;MEFNLERFEHLAYSRQVELAARELFVLLHNLDANYGVLQNFRADSLKAMQIDPDTVDLHVLTRVAGAISALISDPHFTFSDSGFKQVTRLLWVGQERTKESFAKFFAMIGKPLCEKVEFVCSDMWQPYLEMTARHCPNALNILDRFHIVARMNKAIDEVRADEARRMTRDGYEPVLKKSRWCLLKRRENLTGIHPHFLLTNQEKSLSADTTTNRVAA
;
A
#
# COMPACT_ATOMS: atom_id res chain seq x y z
N MET A 1 -15.35 13.08 -20.77
CA MET A 1 -16.01 13.64 -19.58
C MET A 1 -14.91 14.24 -18.71
N GLU A 2 -15.14 15.43 -18.17
CA GLU A 2 -14.18 16.11 -17.29
C GLU A 2 -14.23 15.49 -15.88
N PHE A 3 -13.08 15.22 -15.27
CA PHE A 3 -12.99 14.77 -13.88
C PHE A 3 -12.94 15.98 -12.94
N ASN A 4 -13.69 15.93 -11.83
CA ASN A 4 -13.70 16.98 -10.81
C ASN A 4 -13.24 16.42 -9.46
N LEU A 5 -12.11 16.93 -8.95
CA LEU A 5 -11.49 16.44 -7.73
C LEU A 5 -12.37 16.67 -6.50
N GLU A 6 -12.89 17.88 -6.31
CA GLU A 6 -13.70 18.23 -5.14
C GLU A 6 -14.96 17.36 -5.05
N ARG A 7 -15.60 17.08 -6.19
CA ARG A 7 -16.74 16.17 -6.29
C ARG A 7 -16.35 14.74 -5.93
N PHE A 8 -15.25 14.23 -6.48
CA PHE A 8 -14.78 12.88 -6.18
C PHE A 8 -14.46 12.71 -4.69
N GLU A 9 -13.74 13.67 -4.09
CA GLU A 9 -13.46 13.70 -2.65
C GLU A 9 -14.73 13.69 -1.81
N HIS A 10 -15.68 14.58 -2.13
CA HIS A 10 -16.95 14.65 -1.42
C HIS A 10 -17.69 13.32 -1.44
N LEU A 11 -17.77 12.67 -2.62
CA LEU A 11 -18.44 11.39 -2.79
C LEU A 11 -17.72 10.26 -2.05
N ALA A 12 -16.39 10.20 -2.14
CA ALA A 12 -15.58 9.19 -1.47
C ALA A 12 -15.68 9.29 0.06
N TYR A 13 -15.49 10.50 0.61
CA TYR A 13 -15.54 10.72 2.07
C TYR A 13 -16.95 10.63 2.65
N SER A 14 -17.98 10.92 1.84
CA SER A 14 -19.39 10.76 2.24
C SER A 14 -19.91 9.34 2.00
N ARG A 15 -19.04 8.38 1.63
CA ARG A 15 -19.36 6.97 1.35
C ARG A 15 -20.45 6.75 0.29
N GLN A 16 -20.52 7.64 -0.70
CA GLN A 16 -21.38 7.46 -1.87
C GLN A 16 -20.66 6.58 -2.90
N VAL A 17 -20.46 5.31 -2.54
CA VAL A 17 -19.54 4.35 -3.18
C VAL A 17 -19.72 4.26 -4.70
N GLU A 18 -20.94 4.07 -5.19
CA GLU A 18 -21.23 3.91 -6.64
C GLU A 18 -20.91 5.17 -7.44
N LEU A 19 -21.28 6.35 -6.92
CA LEU A 19 -21.01 7.63 -7.57
C LEU A 19 -19.51 7.95 -7.55
N ALA A 20 -18.84 7.70 -6.43
CA ALA A 20 -17.39 7.84 -6.32
C ALA A 20 -16.65 6.89 -7.27
N ALA A 21 -17.11 5.63 -7.40
CA ALA A 21 -16.53 4.68 -8.34
C ALA A 21 -16.64 5.17 -9.79
N ARG A 22 -17.77 5.74 -10.19
CA ARG A 22 -17.94 6.33 -11.54
C ARG A 22 -16.99 7.48 -11.82
N GLU A 23 -16.77 8.37 -10.85
CA GLU A 23 -15.76 9.43 -10.98
C GLU A 23 -14.34 8.84 -11.08
N LEU A 24 -14.04 7.79 -10.30
CA LEU A 24 -12.78 7.06 -10.41
C LEU A 24 -12.59 6.45 -11.81
N PHE A 25 -13.64 5.90 -12.43
CA PHE A 25 -13.58 5.43 -13.81
C PHE A 25 -13.25 6.54 -14.79
N VAL A 26 -13.85 7.73 -14.63
CA VAL A 26 -13.54 8.89 -15.48
C VAL A 26 -12.07 9.28 -15.33
N LEU A 27 -11.55 9.34 -14.10
CA LEU A 27 -10.14 9.61 -13.83
C LEU A 27 -9.22 8.59 -14.51
N LEU A 28 -9.46 7.29 -14.27
CA LEU A 28 -8.63 6.21 -14.82
C LEU A 28 -8.67 6.19 -16.34
N HIS A 29 -9.84 6.41 -16.93
CA HIS A 29 -9.98 6.50 -18.38
C HIS A 29 -9.21 7.69 -18.96
N ASN A 30 -9.30 8.86 -18.32
CA ASN A 30 -8.55 10.04 -18.75
C ASN A 30 -7.03 9.81 -18.62
N LEU A 31 -6.57 9.15 -17.55
CA LEU A 31 -5.16 8.80 -17.38
C LEU A 31 -4.69 7.83 -18.47
N ASP A 32 -5.43 6.76 -18.75
CA ASP A 32 -5.06 5.78 -19.80
C ASP A 32 -5.03 6.43 -21.18
N ALA A 33 -6.04 7.26 -21.50
CA ALA A 33 -6.11 7.96 -22.79
C ALA A 33 -4.98 8.98 -23.00
N ASN A 34 -4.38 9.49 -21.92
CA ASN A 34 -3.36 10.53 -21.95
C ASN A 34 -2.01 10.08 -21.39
N TYR A 35 -1.75 8.77 -21.33
CA TYR A 35 -0.49 8.19 -20.84
C TYR A 35 -0.04 8.73 -19.47
N GLY A 36 -0.99 8.89 -18.55
CA GLY A 36 -0.74 9.37 -17.19
C GLY A 36 -0.77 10.89 -17.01
N VAL A 37 -0.89 11.65 -18.10
CA VAL A 37 -1.04 13.12 -18.02
C VAL A 37 -2.47 13.46 -17.59
N LEU A 38 -2.62 14.30 -16.56
CA LEU A 38 -3.91 14.77 -16.05
C LEU A 38 -4.55 15.81 -17.00
N GLN A 39 -5.05 15.34 -18.15
CA GLN A 39 -5.88 16.15 -19.05
C GLN A 39 -7.37 16.02 -18.68
N ASN A 40 -8.17 17.04 -19.01
CA ASN A 40 -9.60 17.12 -18.66
C ASN A 40 -9.84 16.91 -17.14
N PHE A 41 -8.96 17.51 -16.33
CA PHE A 41 -8.95 17.42 -14.89
C PHE A 41 -9.19 18.81 -14.28
N ARG A 42 -10.13 18.90 -13.34
CA ARG A 42 -10.45 20.13 -12.61
C ARG A 42 -10.22 19.94 -11.11
N ALA A 43 -9.43 20.86 -10.55
CA ALA A 43 -9.29 21.09 -9.11
C ALA A 43 -9.29 22.62 -8.87
N ASP A 44 -10.34 23.13 -8.23
CA ASP A 44 -10.55 24.58 -8.09
C ASP A 44 -9.63 25.22 -7.04
N SER A 45 -9.11 24.40 -6.12
CA SER A 45 -8.51 24.84 -4.87
C SER A 45 -7.04 25.29 -4.95
N LEU A 46 -6.44 25.33 -6.15
CA LEU A 46 -5.00 25.63 -6.32
C LEU A 46 -4.72 26.98 -6.99
N LYS A 47 -5.69 27.56 -7.69
CA LYS A 47 -5.54 28.88 -8.32
C LYS A 47 -5.49 30.04 -7.31
N ALA A 48 -5.91 29.81 -6.07
CA ALA A 48 -6.01 30.86 -5.05
C ALA A 48 -4.73 31.10 -4.23
N MET A 49 -3.75 30.17 -4.24
CA MET A 49 -2.64 30.20 -3.29
C MET A 49 -1.29 30.70 -3.83
N GLN A 50 -1.17 31.05 -5.12
CA GLN A 50 0.10 31.48 -5.75
C GLN A 50 1.29 30.55 -5.46
N ILE A 51 1.04 29.24 -5.43
CA ILE A 51 2.05 28.21 -5.16
C ILE A 51 2.68 27.77 -6.47
N ASP A 52 3.97 27.44 -6.41
CA ASP A 52 4.76 26.86 -7.50
C ASP A 52 4.06 25.63 -8.15
N PRO A 53 4.01 25.53 -9.49
CA PRO A 53 3.29 24.47 -10.20
C PRO A 53 3.65 23.04 -9.77
N ASP A 54 4.92 22.76 -9.47
CA ASP A 54 5.35 21.41 -9.06
C ASP A 54 4.78 21.02 -7.68
N THR A 55 4.64 22.01 -6.79
CA THR A 55 4.04 21.83 -5.46
C THR A 55 2.52 21.69 -5.54
N VAL A 56 1.91 22.38 -6.51
CA VAL A 56 0.48 22.27 -6.84
C VAL A 56 0.16 20.84 -7.29
N ASP A 57 0.98 20.25 -8.15
CA ASP A 57 0.79 18.89 -8.66
C ASP A 57 0.92 17.82 -7.57
N LEU A 58 1.92 17.93 -6.69
CA LEU A 58 2.08 17.00 -5.57
C LEU A 58 0.87 17.04 -4.61
N HIS A 59 0.31 18.23 -4.36
CA HIS A 59 -0.88 18.39 -3.53
C HIS A 59 -2.12 17.75 -4.17
N VAL A 60 -2.34 17.97 -5.48
CA VAL A 60 -3.41 17.31 -6.24
C VAL A 60 -3.30 15.80 -6.14
N LEU A 61 -2.12 15.26 -6.44
CA LEU A 61 -1.88 13.82 -6.43
C LEU A 61 -2.10 13.22 -5.04
N THR A 62 -1.68 13.92 -3.99
CA THR A 62 -1.90 13.50 -2.60
C THR A 62 -3.40 13.42 -2.28
N ARG A 63 -4.19 14.39 -2.73
CA ARG A 63 -5.64 14.42 -2.54
C ARG A 63 -6.36 13.33 -3.31
N VAL A 64 -6.03 13.16 -4.59
CA VAL A 64 -6.52 12.06 -5.42
C VAL A 64 -6.22 10.72 -4.76
N ALA A 65 -4.96 10.48 -4.35
CA ALA A 65 -4.55 9.25 -3.69
C ALA A 65 -5.28 9.03 -2.36
N GLY A 66 -5.51 10.10 -1.59
CA GLY A 66 -6.28 10.06 -0.34
C GLY A 66 -7.74 9.66 -0.56
N ALA A 67 -8.41 10.26 -1.55
CA ALA A 67 -9.79 9.94 -1.90
C ALA A 67 -9.94 8.53 -2.45
N ILE A 68 -9.04 8.09 -3.35
CA ILE A 68 -8.99 6.70 -3.85
C ILE A 68 -8.79 5.74 -2.68
N SER A 69 -7.85 6.03 -1.78
CA SER A 69 -7.58 5.18 -0.62
C SER A 69 -8.80 5.06 0.29
N ALA A 70 -9.53 6.15 0.53
CA ALA A 70 -10.75 6.14 1.32
C ALA A 70 -11.86 5.30 0.65
N LEU A 71 -12.06 5.46 -0.66
CA LEU A 71 -13.05 4.70 -1.43
C LEU A 71 -12.74 3.19 -1.42
N ILE A 72 -11.51 2.80 -1.79
CA ILE A 72 -11.13 1.39 -1.92
C ILE A 72 -11.02 0.69 -0.56
N SER A 73 -10.75 1.44 0.51
CA SER A 73 -10.68 0.88 1.87
C SER A 73 -12.06 0.74 2.53
N ASP A 74 -13.13 1.26 1.91
CA ASP A 74 -14.49 1.10 2.44
C ASP A 74 -14.91 -0.37 2.35
N PRO A 75 -15.35 -1.01 3.45
CA PRO A 75 -15.78 -2.42 3.44
C PRO A 75 -16.97 -2.72 2.50
N HIS A 76 -17.75 -1.71 2.14
CA HIS A 76 -18.88 -1.84 1.22
C HIS A 76 -18.48 -1.60 -0.25
N PHE A 77 -17.25 -1.13 -0.50
CA PHE A 77 -16.74 -1.01 -1.86
C PHE A 77 -16.46 -2.39 -2.45
N THR A 78 -17.14 -2.70 -3.55
CA THR A 78 -16.88 -3.90 -4.35
C THR A 78 -16.91 -3.52 -5.82
N PHE A 79 -16.07 -4.16 -6.62
CA PHE A 79 -16.18 -4.08 -8.07
C PHE A 79 -17.21 -5.10 -8.55
N SER A 80 -18.16 -4.65 -9.38
CA SER A 80 -18.92 -5.57 -10.23
C SER A 80 -18.00 -6.19 -11.28
N ASP A 81 -18.39 -7.34 -11.84
CA ASP A 81 -17.60 -7.99 -12.90
C ASP A 81 -17.36 -7.07 -14.10
N SER A 82 -18.37 -6.29 -14.49
CA SER A 82 -18.27 -5.32 -15.57
C SER A 82 -17.40 -4.12 -15.19
N GLY A 83 -17.47 -3.66 -13.94
CA GLY A 83 -16.63 -2.59 -13.43
C GLY A 83 -15.16 -3.01 -13.37
N PHE A 84 -14.87 -4.21 -12.87
CA PHE A 84 -13.51 -4.72 -12.79
C PHE A 84 -12.84 -4.81 -14.17
N LYS A 85 -13.57 -5.31 -15.18
CA LYS A 85 -13.08 -5.37 -16.57
C LYS A 85 -12.84 -3.99 -17.20
N GLN A 86 -13.52 -2.95 -16.72
CA GLN A 86 -13.33 -1.58 -17.23
C GLN A 86 -12.11 -0.89 -16.60
N VAL A 87 -11.76 -1.19 -15.34
CA VAL A 87 -10.55 -0.62 -14.70
C VAL A 87 -9.28 -1.41 -15.00
N THR A 88 -9.40 -2.66 -15.46
CA THR A 88 -8.26 -3.52 -15.75
C THR A 88 -8.06 -3.71 -17.24
N ARG A 89 -6.89 -3.32 -17.73
CA ARG A 89 -6.45 -3.60 -19.09
C ARG A 89 -5.32 -4.62 -19.06
N LEU A 90 -5.66 -5.87 -19.38
CA LEU A 90 -4.66 -6.93 -19.51
C LEU A 90 -3.90 -6.76 -20.83
N LEU A 91 -2.64 -6.34 -20.76
CA LEU A 91 -1.80 -6.14 -21.94
C LEU A 91 -1.17 -7.44 -22.45
N TRP A 92 -0.81 -8.35 -21.54
CA TRP A 92 -0.08 -9.55 -21.91
C TRP A 92 -0.21 -10.66 -20.85
N VAL A 93 -0.20 -11.92 -21.31
CA VAL A 93 -0.16 -13.11 -20.47
C VAL A 93 0.99 -13.99 -20.93
N GLY A 94 1.85 -14.38 -19.98
CA GLY A 94 2.95 -15.30 -20.19
C GLY A 94 2.65 -16.69 -19.67
N GLN A 95 3.17 -17.71 -20.36
CA GLN A 95 3.22 -19.06 -19.82
C GLN A 95 4.41 -19.17 -18.85
N GLU A 96 4.17 -19.68 -17.65
CA GLU A 96 5.17 -19.77 -16.56
C GLU A 96 5.71 -18.44 -16.04
N ARG A 97 6.23 -18.50 -14.80
CA ARG A 97 6.88 -17.37 -14.13
C ARG A 97 8.40 -17.43 -14.34
N THR A 98 8.87 -17.16 -15.56
CA THR A 98 10.31 -17.19 -15.93
C THR A 98 10.80 -15.89 -16.57
N LYS A 99 12.13 -15.67 -16.57
CA LYS A 99 12.76 -14.49 -17.21
C LYS A 99 12.53 -14.50 -18.72
N GLU A 100 12.60 -15.68 -19.33
CA GLU A 100 12.44 -15.90 -20.77
C GLU A 100 11.02 -15.55 -21.21
N SER A 101 10.01 -15.93 -20.43
CA SER A 101 8.63 -15.55 -20.71
C SER A 101 8.46 -14.04 -20.59
N PHE A 102 8.98 -13.41 -19.53
CA PHE A 102 8.87 -11.97 -19.38
C PHE A 102 9.66 -11.17 -20.45
N ALA A 103 10.76 -11.71 -20.97
CA ALA A 103 11.48 -11.10 -22.09
C ALA A 103 10.61 -10.99 -23.36
N LYS A 104 9.70 -11.94 -23.58
CA LYS A 104 8.75 -11.89 -24.71
C LYS A 104 7.79 -10.71 -24.61
N PHE A 105 7.44 -10.28 -23.40
CA PHE A 105 6.63 -9.07 -23.21
C PHE A 105 7.35 -7.83 -23.72
N PHE A 106 8.61 -7.62 -23.31
CA PHE A 106 9.42 -6.48 -23.76
C PHE A 106 9.71 -6.52 -25.26
N ALA A 107 9.88 -7.72 -25.83
CA ALA A 107 10.01 -7.89 -27.27
C ALA A 107 8.71 -7.48 -28.01
N MET A 108 7.55 -7.80 -27.44
CA MET A 108 6.23 -7.48 -28.02
C MET A 108 5.95 -5.97 -27.99
N ILE A 109 6.16 -5.30 -26.85
CA ILE A 109 5.91 -3.85 -26.75
C ILE A 109 6.97 -3.01 -27.49
N GLY A 110 8.16 -3.57 -27.69
CA GLY A 110 9.23 -2.96 -28.46
C GLY A 110 9.99 -1.87 -27.70
N LYS A 111 11.26 -1.70 -28.11
CA LYS A 111 12.18 -0.73 -27.51
C LYS A 111 11.63 0.72 -27.45
N PRO A 112 10.95 1.25 -28.50
CA PRO A 112 10.45 2.63 -28.45
C PRO A 112 9.42 2.88 -27.35
N LEU A 113 8.60 1.88 -26.99
CA LEU A 113 7.66 2.03 -25.88
C LEU A 113 8.40 1.90 -24.55
N CYS A 114 9.29 0.91 -24.42
CA CYS A 114 10.08 0.70 -23.20
C CYS A 114 10.87 1.95 -22.79
N GLU A 115 11.46 2.68 -23.75
CA GLU A 115 12.23 3.91 -23.49
C GLU A 115 11.38 5.08 -22.98
N LYS A 116 10.07 5.06 -23.27
CA LYS A 116 9.09 6.06 -22.82
C LYS A 116 8.43 5.69 -21.49
N VAL A 117 8.69 4.50 -20.96
CA VAL A 117 8.16 4.13 -19.65
C VAL A 117 8.91 4.90 -18.58
N GLU A 118 8.19 5.75 -17.85
CA GLU A 118 8.73 6.56 -16.75
C GLU A 118 8.54 5.91 -15.38
N PHE A 119 7.51 5.08 -15.22
CA PHE A 119 7.17 4.44 -13.96
C PHE A 119 6.78 2.99 -14.17
N VAL A 120 7.29 2.10 -13.32
CA VAL A 120 6.89 0.69 -13.28
C VAL A 120 6.51 0.35 -11.86
N CYS A 121 5.26 -0.06 -11.64
CA CYS A 121 4.84 -0.65 -10.38
C CYS A 121 4.98 -2.17 -10.47
N SER A 122 5.78 -2.79 -9.59
CA SER A 122 6.03 -4.24 -9.65
C SER A 122 6.08 -4.90 -8.27
N ASP A 123 5.92 -6.23 -8.23
CA ASP A 123 6.22 -7.00 -7.04
C ASP A 123 7.75 -7.11 -6.80
N MET A 124 8.16 -7.73 -5.70
CA MET A 124 9.59 -7.89 -5.35
C MET A 124 10.26 -9.13 -5.96
N TRP A 125 9.74 -9.69 -7.05
CA TRP A 125 10.35 -10.81 -7.73
C TRP A 125 11.55 -10.34 -8.53
N GLN A 126 12.72 -10.89 -8.20
CA GLN A 126 14.00 -10.46 -8.77
C GLN A 126 13.99 -10.40 -10.32
N PRO A 127 13.41 -11.36 -11.06
CA PRO A 127 13.24 -11.25 -12.51
C PRO A 127 12.47 -10.01 -13.01
N TYR A 128 11.44 -9.53 -12.30
CA TYR A 128 10.79 -8.29 -12.70
C TYR A 128 11.74 -7.10 -12.53
N LEU A 129 12.48 -7.04 -11.43
CA LEU A 129 13.43 -5.95 -11.18
C LEU A 129 14.54 -5.92 -12.23
N GLU A 130 15.15 -7.08 -12.50
CA GLU A 130 16.23 -7.20 -13.49
C GLU A 130 15.76 -6.87 -14.91
N MET A 131 14.61 -7.39 -15.31
CA MET A 131 14.10 -7.18 -16.67
C MET A 131 13.60 -5.74 -16.87
N THR A 132 12.96 -5.15 -15.87
CA THR A 132 12.60 -3.73 -15.90
C THR A 132 13.84 -2.86 -15.99
N ALA A 133 14.87 -3.09 -15.16
CA ALA A 133 16.12 -2.33 -15.22
C ALA A 133 16.82 -2.46 -16.58
N ARG A 134 16.72 -3.63 -17.22
CA ARG A 134 17.31 -3.89 -18.54
C ARG A 134 16.55 -3.20 -19.68
N HIS A 135 15.22 -3.26 -19.67
CA HIS A 135 14.41 -2.83 -20.81
C HIS A 135 13.87 -1.41 -20.67
N CYS A 136 13.58 -0.96 -19.45
CA CYS A 136 13.07 0.37 -19.12
C CYS A 136 14.03 1.09 -18.17
N PRO A 137 15.28 1.39 -18.58
CA PRO A 137 16.31 1.92 -17.68
C PRO A 137 15.99 3.31 -17.12
N ASN A 138 15.10 4.07 -17.79
CA ASN A 138 14.66 5.39 -17.35
C ASN A 138 13.48 5.31 -16.37
N ALA A 139 12.88 4.14 -16.20
CA ALA A 139 11.69 4.00 -15.37
C ALA A 139 12.05 3.95 -13.88
N LEU A 140 11.36 4.75 -13.08
CA LEU A 140 11.33 4.58 -11.63
C LEU A 140 10.54 3.31 -11.28
N ASN A 141 11.23 2.31 -10.74
CA ASN A 141 10.58 1.08 -10.28
C ASN A 141 10.03 1.26 -8.86
N ILE A 142 8.71 1.28 -8.73
CA ILE A 142 7.95 1.42 -7.51
C ILE A 142 7.51 0.04 -7.05
N LEU A 143 8.02 -0.41 -5.90
CA LEU A 143 7.64 -1.70 -5.33
C LEU A 143 6.24 -1.62 -4.70
N ASP A 144 5.41 -2.63 -4.98
CA ASP A 144 4.09 -2.75 -4.38
C ASP A 144 4.20 -2.87 -2.84
N ARG A 145 3.62 -1.87 -2.16
CA ARG A 145 3.54 -1.78 -0.71
C ARG A 145 2.94 -3.03 -0.05
N PHE A 146 1.95 -3.68 -0.68
CA PHE A 146 1.32 -4.87 -0.12
C PHE A 146 2.35 -5.97 0.11
N HIS A 147 3.19 -6.24 -0.88
CA HIS A 147 4.21 -7.28 -0.79
C HIS A 147 5.26 -6.94 0.28
N ILE A 148 5.65 -5.67 0.39
CA ILE A 148 6.59 -5.19 1.40
C ILE A 148 6.02 -5.43 2.80
N VAL A 149 4.81 -4.92 3.06
CA VAL A 149 4.14 -5.06 4.36
C VAL A 149 3.88 -6.53 4.69
N ALA A 150 3.49 -7.35 3.71
CA ALA A 150 3.31 -8.79 3.90
C ALA A 150 4.61 -9.50 4.32
N ARG A 151 5.75 -9.17 3.68
CA ARG A 151 7.07 -9.71 4.07
C ARG A 151 7.48 -9.24 5.46
N MET A 152 7.30 -7.95 5.78
CA MET A 152 7.59 -7.41 7.10
C MET A 152 6.74 -8.08 8.19
N ASN A 153 5.44 -8.22 7.97
CA ASN A 153 4.53 -8.90 8.89
C ASN A 153 4.93 -10.36 9.12
N LYS A 154 5.38 -11.06 8.06
CA LYS A 154 5.88 -12.43 8.17
C LYS A 154 7.16 -12.48 9.03
N ALA A 155 8.13 -11.62 8.77
CA ALA A 155 9.38 -11.56 9.53
C ALA A 155 9.14 -11.24 11.02
N ILE A 156 8.24 -10.29 11.33
CA ILE A 156 7.85 -9.97 12.71
C ILE A 156 7.23 -11.19 13.40
N ASP A 157 6.36 -11.94 12.71
CA ASP A 157 5.74 -13.13 13.30
C ASP A 157 6.74 -14.27 13.51
N GLU A 158 7.71 -14.45 12.60
CA GLU A 158 8.80 -15.42 12.73
C GLU A 158 9.65 -15.12 13.96
N VAL A 159 10.12 -13.87 14.11
CA VAL A 159 10.88 -13.43 15.30
C VAL A 159 10.06 -13.64 16.57
N ARG A 160 8.80 -13.21 16.60
CA ARG A 160 7.89 -13.43 17.74
C ARG A 160 7.78 -14.92 18.10
N ALA A 161 7.67 -15.80 17.10
CA ALA A 161 7.56 -17.23 17.32
C ALA A 161 8.87 -17.86 17.82
N ASP A 162 10.01 -17.42 17.30
CA ASP A 162 11.35 -17.84 17.74
C ASP A 162 11.61 -17.41 19.19
N GLU A 163 11.29 -16.16 19.53
CA GLU A 163 11.42 -15.62 20.89
C GLU A 163 10.54 -16.38 21.88
N ALA A 164 9.26 -16.65 21.54
CA ALA A 164 8.38 -17.45 22.40
C ALA A 164 8.91 -18.88 22.64
N ARG A 165 9.50 -19.50 21.61
CA ARG A 165 10.16 -20.82 21.73
C ARG A 165 11.41 -20.74 22.61
N ARG A 166 12.23 -19.70 22.46
CA ARG A 166 13.40 -19.48 23.30
C ARG A 166 13.01 -19.32 24.77
N MET A 167 12.03 -18.46 25.07
CA MET A 167 11.53 -18.28 26.45
C MET A 167 11.13 -19.61 27.10
N THR A 168 10.40 -20.45 26.37
CA THR A 168 9.96 -21.76 26.87
C THR A 168 11.15 -22.69 27.16
N ARG A 169 12.14 -22.72 26.26
CA ARG A 169 13.36 -23.53 26.42
C ARG A 169 14.20 -23.07 27.61
N ASP A 170 14.27 -21.76 27.81
CA ASP A 170 15.09 -21.14 28.86
C ASP A 170 14.35 -21.09 30.22
N GLY A 171 13.14 -21.67 30.31
CA GLY A 171 12.36 -21.79 31.55
C GLY A 171 11.52 -20.55 31.91
N TYR A 172 11.42 -19.57 31.01
CA TYR A 172 10.58 -18.39 31.19
C TYR A 172 9.14 -18.61 30.70
N GLU A 173 8.19 -17.89 31.31
CA GLU A 173 6.80 -17.80 30.83
C GLU A 173 6.79 -17.23 29.39
N PRO A 174 6.21 -17.92 28.39
CA PRO A 174 6.28 -17.50 26.99
C PRO A 174 5.24 -16.40 26.68
N VAL A 175 5.48 -15.19 27.21
CA VAL A 175 4.54 -14.06 27.12
C VAL A 175 4.18 -13.72 25.67
N LEU A 176 5.10 -13.90 24.72
CA LEU A 176 4.83 -13.61 23.30
C LEU A 176 3.87 -14.59 22.61
N LYS A 177 3.42 -15.65 23.28
CA LYS A 177 2.41 -16.57 22.75
C LYS A 177 1.06 -15.84 22.61
N LYS A 178 0.35 -16.07 21.50
CA LYS A 178 -0.93 -15.39 21.15
C LYS A 178 -0.85 -13.86 20.97
N SER A 179 0.36 -13.26 20.96
CA SER A 179 0.55 -11.81 20.77
C SER A 179 0.62 -11.35 19.30
N ARG A 180 0.50 -12.26 18.32
CA ARG A 180 0.66 -11.97 16.88
C ARG A 180 -0.08 -10.70 16.44
N TRP A 181 -1.38 -10.62 16.71
CA TRP A 181 -2.19 -9.49 16.25
C TRP A 181 -1.90 -8.17 16.98
N CYS A 182 -1.32 -8.23 18.19
CA CYS A 182 -0.87 -7.04 18.91
C CYS A 182 0.30 -6.35 18.17
N LEU A 183 1.10 -7.11 17.43
CA LEU A 183 2.25 -6.60 16.66
C LEU A 183 1.86 -6.22 15.22
N LEU A 184 0.92 -6.94 14.61
CA LEU A 184 0.61 -6.80 13.19
C LEU A 184 -0.51 -5.79 12.88
N LYS A 185 -1.27 -5.34 13.88
CA LYS A 185 -2.38 -4.38 13.69
C LYS A 185 -2.03 -3.01 14.25
N ARG A 186 -2.55 -1.96 13.60
CA ARG A 186 -2.62 -0.62 14.19
C ARG A 186 -3.41 -0.66 15.50
N ARG A 187 -3.05 0.20 16.46
CA ARG A 187 -3.66 0.27 17.79
C ARG A 187 -5.18 0.43 17.73
N GLU A 188 -5.67 1.30 16.86
CA GLU A 188 -7.10 1.55 16.63
C GLU A 188 -7.85 0.33 16.10
N ASN A 189 -7.16 -0.65 15.50
CA ASN A 189 -7.73 -1.86 14.91
C ASN A 189 -7.63 -3.09 15.82
N LEU A 190 -7.15 -2.92 17.06
CA LEU A 190 -7.08 -3.99 18.06
C LEU A 190 -8.45 -4.20 18.71
N THR A 191 -9.01 -5.40 18.58
CA THR A 191 -10.28 -5.79 19.23
C THR A 191 -10.04 -6.45 20.60
N GLY A 192 -11.06 -6.41 21.47
CA GLY A 192 -11.01 -6.55 22.94
C GLY A 192 -10.30 -7.76 23.58
N ILE A 193 -9.81 -8.75 22.83
CA ILE A 193 -9.01 -9.87 23.37
C ILE A 193 -7.51 -9.53 23.40
N HIS A 194 -7.06 -8.61 22.54
CA HIS A 194 -5.67 -8.16 22.43
C HIS A 194 -5.18 -7.11 23.46
N PRO A 195 -6.02 -6.22 24.04
CA PRO A 195 -5.60 -5.21 25.01
C PRO A 195 -5.00 -5.80 26.29
N HIS A 196 -5.44 -6.99 26.71
CA HIS A 196 -4.99 -7.60 27.97
C HIS A 196 -3.49 -7.92 27.97
N PHE A 197 -2.89 -8.14 26.79
CA PHE A 197 -1.44 -8.35 26.63
C PHE A 197 -0.62 -7.06 26.77
N LEU A 198 -1.18 -5.91 26.36
CA LEU A 198 -0.52 -4.61 26.47
C LEU A 198 -0.57 -4.07 27.91
N LEU A 199 -1.68 -4.30 28.61
CA LEU A 199 -1.85 -3.88 30.01
C LEU A 199 -0.96 -4.69 30.97
N THR A 200 -0.87 -6.01 30.78
CA THR A 200 -0.08 -6.89 31.66
C THR A 200 1.43 -6.67 31.58
N ASN A 201 1.95 -6.10 30.48
CA ASN A 201 3.37 -5.78 30.34
C ASN A 201 3.73 -4.36 30.77
N GLN A 202 2.82 -3.38 30.66
CA GLN A 202 3.06 -2.04 31.23
C GLN A 202 3.05 -2.05 32.76
N GLU A 203 2.19 -2.85 33.39
CA GLU A 203 2.16 -2.97 34.86
C GLU A 203 3.39 -3.71 35.41
N LYS A 204 3.93 -4.71 34.69
CA LYS A 204 5.13 -5.44 35.10
C LYS A 204 6.43 -4.63 34.97
N SER A 205 6.52 -3.68 34.04
CA SER A 205 7.69 -2.80 33.94
C SER A 205 7.72 -1.71 35.03
N LEU A 206 6.56 -1.37 35.60
CA LEU A 206 6.44 -0.42 36.72
C LEU A 206 6.66 -1.07 38.09
N SER A 207 6.59 -2.40 38.21
CA SER A 207 6.82 -3.12 39.47
C SER A 207 8.24 -3.66 39.66
N ALA A 208 9.11 -3.56 38.64
CA ALA A 208 10.47 -4.09 38.70
C ALA A 208 11.51 -3.10 39.28
N ASP A 209 11.16 -1.83 39.47
CA ASP A 209 12.08 -0.77 39.94
C ASP A 209 12.10 -0.57 41.47
N THR A 210 11.33 -1.34 42.26
CA THR A 210 11.13 -1.02 43.70
C THR A 210 11.70 -2.05 44.69
N THR A 211 12.52 -3.02 44.29
CA THR A 211 13.00 -4.07 45.24
C THR A 211 14.50 -4.36 45.24
N THR A 212 15.35 -3.43 44.79
CA THR A 212 16.81 -3.53 45.02
C THR A 212 17.34 -2.29 45.74
N ASN A 213 16.95 -2.08 46.99
CA ASN A 213 17.74 -1.26 47.93
C ASN A 213 17.34 -1.52 49.38
N ARG A 214 18.10 -2.44 50.03
CA ARG A 214 18.25 -2.72 51.48
C ARG A 214 18.93 -4.09 51.54
N VAL A 215 20.15 -4.31 52.03
CA VAL A 215 20.85 -3.74 53.18
C VAL A 215 22.36 -3.90 52.95
N ALA A 216 23.11 -2.81 53.05
CA ALA A 216 24.54 -2.84 53.36
C ALA A 216 24.78 -1.78 54.44
N ALA A 217 24.86 -2.25 55.68
CA ALA A 217 25.49 -1.62 56.83
C ALA A 217 25.82 -2.76 57.81
#